data_AF-A0A1T5ICN2-F1
#
_entry.id   AF-A0A1T5ICN2-F1
#
_cell.length_a   1.000
_cell.length_b   1.000
_cell.length_c   1.000
_cell.angle_alpha   90.00
_cell.angle_beta   90.00
_cell.angle_gamma   90.00
#
_symmetry.space_group_name_H-M   'P 1'
#
loop_
_entity.id
_entity.type
_entity.pdbx_description
1 polymer ?
#
loop_
_entity_poly.entity_id
_entity_poly.type
_entity_poly.pdbx_seq_one_letter_code
_entity_poly.pdbx_strand_id
1 'polypeptide(L)'
;MMDAGSVLIETGEGFGSVIGCVKAELAEYGEVKATDLGFSMDFSNSWRRRRISCTVEDAGSTGSNDSEDREVRRYAVTFKEGNASGWLRKVFFAVLLAALAILTFRCIFALVGFLLAAYWSIIPASSSRRILERIKSRIS
;
A
#
# COMPACT_ATOMS: atom_id res chain seq x y z
N MET A 1 -10.09 -4.55 2.75
CA MET A 1 -8.98 -3.77 2.15
C MET A 1 -9.58 -2.51 1.56
N MET A 2 -8.89 -1.38 1.63
CA MET A 2 -9.33 -0.12 1.03
C MET A 2 -8.72 0.00 -0.36
N ASP A 3 -9.44 0.63 -1.28
CA ASP A 3 -8.88 0.97 -2.59
C ASP A 3 -7.78 2.02 -2.40
N ALA A 4 -6.61 1.75 -2.97
CA ALA A 4 -5.46 2.65 -2.95
C ALA A 4 -5.33 3.40 -4.28
N GLY A 5 -6.18 3.10 -5.27
CA GLY A 5 -6.33 3.75 -6.57
C GLY A 5 -5.81 2.90 -7.74
N SER A 6 -6.07 3.37 -8.97
CA SER A 6 -5.70 2.71 -10.22
C SER A 6 -4.83 3.59 -11.11
N VAL A 7 -4.06 2.96 -11.99
CA VAL A 7 -3.28 3.59 -13.07
C VAL A 7 -3.57 2.86 -14.37
N LEU A 8 -3.69 3.60 -15.47
CA LEU A 8 -3.88 3.05 -16.81
C LEU A 8 -2.56 3.15 -17.56
N ILE A 9 -2.12 2.02 -18.12
CA ILE A 9 -0.92 1.93 -18.96
C ILE A 9 -1.38 1.68 -20.39
N GLU A 10 -0.96 2.53 -21.31
CA GLU A 10 -1.16 2.33 -22.75
C GLU A 10 0.15 1.84 -23.37
N THR A 11 0.16 0.65 -23.96
CA THR A 11 1.36 0.10 -24.59
C THR A 11 1.01 -0.85 -25.72
N GLY A 12 1.90 -0.92 -26.72
CA GLY A 12 1.85 -1.92 -27.78
C GLY A 12 2.46 -3.27 -27.37
N GLU A 13 2.98 -3.37 -26.15
CA GLU A 13 3.57 -4.60 -25.65
C GLU A 13 2.52 -5.56 -25.08
N GLY A 14 2.79 -6.87 -25.17
CA GLY A 14 1.90 -7.90 -24.64
C GLY A 14 1.82 -7.89 -23.11
N PHE A 15 0.70 -8.41 -22.59
CA PHE A 15 0.37 -8.48 -21.16
C PHE A 15 1.51 -9.01 -20.27
N GLY A 16 2.27 -10.01 -20.75
CA GLY A 16 3.40 -10.57 -20.01
C GLY A 16 4.55 -9.59 -19.78
N SER A 17 4.83 -8.71 -20.75
CA SER A 17 5.88 -7.68 -20.63
C SER A 17 5.49 -6.64 -19.57
N VAL A 18 4.23 -6.18 -19.63
CA VAL A 18 3.67 -5.19 -18.69
C VAL A 18 3.67 -5.71 -17.26
N ILE A 19 3.26 -6.97 -17.06
CA ILE A 19 3.36 -7.64 -15.75
C ILE A 19 4.82 -7.68 -15.26
N GLY A 20 5.78 -7.96 -16.16
CA GLY A 20 7.20 -7.95 -15.87
C GLY A 20 7.70 -6.58 -15.42
N CYS A 21 7.35 -5.51 -16.15
CA CYS A 21 7.68 -4.13 -15.81
C CYS A 21 7.10 -3.70 -14.47
N VAL A 22 5.80 -3.97 -14.24
CA VAL A 22 5.14 -3.64 -12.96
C VAL A 22 5.79 -4.40 -11.81
N LYS A 23 6.14 -5.68 -12.01
CA LYS A 23 6.84 -6.48 -10.99
C LYS A 23 8.23 -5.94 -10.70
N ALA A 24 8.99 -5.56 -11.71
CA ALA A 24 10.33 -5.00 -11.56
C ALA A 24 10.29 -3.68 -10.79
N GLU A 25 9.33 -2.80 -11.11
CA GLU A 25 9.15 -1.52 -10.41
C GLU A 25 8.76 -1.74 -8.94
N LEU A 26 7.86 -2.69 -8.68
CA LEU A 26 7.48 -3.05 -7.31
C LEU A 26 8.66 -3.63 -6.52
N ALA A 27 9.53 -4.42 -7.16
CA ALA A 27 10.68 -5.04 -6.50
C ALA A 27 11.72 -4.02 -5.99
N GLU A 28 11.77 -2.81 -6.56
CA GLU A 28 12.65 -1.72 -6.07
C GLU A 28 12.27 -1.29 -4.64
N TYR A 29 11.00 -1.43 -4.25
CA TYR A 29 10.47 -0.93 -2.98
C TYR A 29 10.31 -1.99 -1.89
N GLY A 30 10.53 -3.28 -2.21
CA GLY A 30 10.44 -4.37 -1.24
C GLY A 30 10.18 -5.74 -1.86
N GLU A 31 9.99 -6.74 -0.99
CA GLU A 31 9.73 -8.11 -1.43
C GLU A 31 8.34 -8.24 -2.04
N VAL A 32 8.28 -8.68 -3.30
CA VAL A 32 7.05 -8.89 -4.06
C VAL A 32 6.71 -10.38 -4.06
N LYS A 33 5.55 -10.73 -3.51
CA LYS A 33 5.00 -12.08 -3.55
C LYS A 33 3.93 -12.19 -4.63
N ALA A 34 4.10 -13.16 -5.52
CA ALA A 34 3.07 -13.52 -6.48
C ALA A 34 1.88 -14.17 -5.74
N THR A 35 0.69 -13.83 -6.20
CA THR A 35 -0.60 -14.31 -5.71
C THR A 35 -1.46 -14.64 -6.93
N ASP A 36 -2.47 -15.50 -6.78
CA ASP A 36 -3.30 -15.96 -7.91
C ASP A 36 -3.98 -14.82 -8.68
N LEU A 37 -4.16 -13.67 -8.03
CA LEU A 37 -4.78 -12.47 -8.61
C LEU A 37 -3.77 -11.38 -8.98
N GLY A 38 -2.46 -11.55 -8.74
CA GLY A 38 -1.46 -10.51 -9.04
C GLY A 38 -0.30 -10.48 -8.04
N PHE A 39 0.12 -9.28 -7.63
CA PHE A 39 1.27 -9.07 -6.77
C PHE A 39 0.87 -8.57 -5.39
N SER A 40 1.58 -8.98 -4.36
CA SER A 40 1.41 -8.46 -3.01
C SER A 40 2.76 -8.07 -2.41
N MET A 41 2.78 -6.92 -1.76
CA MET A 41 3.93 -6.41 -1.02
C MET A 41 3.57 -6.24 0.44
N ASP A 42 4.40 -6.80 1.31
CA ASP A 42 4.22 -6.70 2.75
C ASP A 42 5.09 -5.57 3.30
N PHE A 43 4.43 -4.55 3.84
CA PHE A 43 5.08 -3.43 4.55
C PHE A 43 4.86 -3.56 6.06
N SER A 44 4.64 -4.79 6.53
CA SER A 44 4.39 -5.06 7.94
C SER A 44 5.69 -4.97 8.76
N ASN A 45 5.56 -4.44 9.96
CA ASN A 45 6.55 -4.48 11.04
C ASN A 45 5.88 -5.12 12.27
N SER A 46 6.65 -5.50 13.28
CA SER A 46 6.22 -6.04 14.58
C SER A 46 5.02 -5.31 15.20
N TRP A 47 4.85 -4.01 14.93
CA TRP A 47 3.79 -3.16 15.48
C TRP A 47 2.72 -2.73 14.46
N ARG A 48 2.92 -3.01 13.17
CA ARG A 48 2.08 -2.51 12.08
C ARG A 48 1.90 -3.60 11.04
N ARG A 49 0.67 -4.04 10.81
CA ARG A 49 0.34 -4.93 9.69
C ARG A 49 -0.22 -4.12 8.53
N ARG A 50 0.56 -3.98 7.46
CA ARG A 50 0.14 -3.28 6.24
C ARG A 50 0.61 -4.06 5.01
N ARG A 51 -0.32 -4.33 4.11
CA ARG A 51 -0.07 -5.01 2.84
C ARG A 51 -0.64 -4.18 1.69
N ILE A 52 0.08 -4.12 0.58
CA ILE A 52 -0.41 -3.54 -0.67
C ILE A 52 -0.55 -4.69 -1.65
N SER A 53 -1.73 -4.87 -2.24
CA SER A 53 -1.93 -5.77 -3.37
C SER A 53 -2.08 -4.97 -4.65
N CYS A 54 -1.47 -5.47 -5.72
CA CYS A 54 -1.48 -4.91 -7.05
C CYS A 54 -2.06 -5.96 -8.01
N THR A 55 -3.07 -5.57 -8.77
CA THR A 55 -3.80 -6.40 -9.73
C THR A 55 -3.66 -5.72 -11.09
N VAL A 56 -3.19 -6.45 -12.11
CA VAL A 56 -3.07 -5.93 -13.49
C VAL A 56 -4.17 -6.60 -14.31
N GLU A 57 -5.08 -5.82 -14.85
CA GLU A 57 -6.21 -6.28 -15.65
C GLU A 57 -6.09 -5.70 -17.06
N ASP A 58 -6.44 -6.50 -18.08
CA ASP A 58 -6.54 -6.01 -19.45
C ASP A 58 -7.83 -5.19 -19.59
N ALA A 59 -7.69 -3.91 -19.93
CA ALA A 59 -8.78 -2.95 -20.06
C ALA A 59 -9.23 -2.75 -21.52
N GLY A 60 -8.75 -3.59 -22.44
CA GLY A 60 -9.16 -3.60 -23.85
C GLY A 60 -8.21 -2.84 -24.77
N SER A 61 -8.50 -2.87 -26.07
CA SER A 61 -7.73 -2.16 -27.09
C SER A 61 -8.21 -0.72 -27.26
N THR A 62 -7.27 0.19 -27.52
CA THR A 62 -7.55 1.63 -27.67
C THR A 62 -7.64 2.05 -29.15
N GLY A 63 -7.30 1.15 -30.06
CA GLY A 63 -7.17 1.43 -31.48
C GLY A 63 -5.73 1.23 -31.96
N SER A 64 -5.54 1.32 -33.28
CA SER A 64 -4.24 1.29 -33.94
C SER A 64 -3.69 2.72 -34.03
N ASN A 65 -2.40 2.91 -33.73
CA ASN A 65 -1.71 4.12 -34.16
C ASN A 65 -1.41 3.97 -35.65
N ASP A 66 -2.02 4.83 -36.48
CA ASP A 66 -1.88 4.87 -37.95
C ASP A 66 -0.42 5.02 -38.45
N SER A 67 0.55 5.20 -37.55
CA SER A 67 1.97 5.33 -37.88
C SER A 67 2.81 4.06 -37.71
N GLU A 68 2.37 3.02 -36.98
CA GLU A 68 3.21 1.84 -36.68
C GLU A 68 2.54 0.45 -36.77
N ASP A 69 1.26 0.33 -37.11
CA ASP A 69 0.53 -0.95 -37.24
C ASP A 69 0.65 -1.87 -36.00
N ARG A 70 0.87 -1.27 -34.82
CA ARG A 70 0.90 -1.97 -33.53
C ARG A 70 -0.40 -1.71 -32.80
N GLU A 71 -1.10 -2.79 -32.42
CA GLU A 71 -2.28 -2.71 -31.56
C GLU A 71 -1.91 -2.07 -30.21
N VAL A 72 -2.44 -0.88 -29.92
CA VAL A 72 -2.26 -0.25 -28.62
C VAL A 72 -3.28 -0.84 -27.65
N ARG A 73 -2.79 -1.54 -26.62
CA ARG A 73 -3.60 -2.15 -25.57
C ARG A 73 -3.53 -1.31 -24.29
N ARG A 74 -4.65 -1.26 -23.57
CA ARG A 74 -4.78 -0.62 -22.26
C ARG A 74 -4.73 -1.66 -21.17
N TYR A 75 -3.87 -1.44 -20.19
CA TYR A 75 -3.78 -2.26 -18.99
C TYR A 75 -4.10 -1.41 -17.76
N ALA A 76 -5.07 -1.86 -16.96
CA ALA A 76 -5.43 -1.23 -15.70
C ALA A 76 -4.67 -1.89 -14.55
N VAL A 77 -3.84 -1.10 -13.86
CA VAL A 77 -3.15 -1.52 -12.63
C VAL A 77 -3.91 -0.98 -11.44
N THR A 78 -4.54 -1.86 -10.66
CA THR A 78 -5.31 -1.51 -9.47
C THR A 78 -4.52 -1.84 -8.20
N PHE A 79 -4.44 -0.89 -7.27
CA PHE A 79 -3.76 -1.05 -5.99
C PHE A 79 -4.78 -1.08 -4.86
N LYS A 80 -4.73 -2.09 -4.00
CA LYS A 80 -5.54 -2.15 -2.76
C LYS A 80 -4.64 -2.17 -1.53
N GLU A 81 -4.95 -1.32 -0.55
CA GLU A 81 -4.25 -1.24 0.72
C GLU A 81 -5.01 -2.03 1.80
N GLY A 82 -4.36 -3.05 2.35
CA GLY A 82 -4.79 -3.71 3.57
C GLY A 82 -4.12 -3.08 4.80
N ASN A 83 -4.91 -2.48 5.70
CA ASN A 83 -4.44 -2.07 7.01
C ASN A 83 -5.15 -2.89 8.10
N ALA A 84 -4.40 -3.76 8.79
CA ALA A 84 -4.92 -4.60 9.87
C ALA A 84 -4.58 -4.05 11.27
N SER A 85 -3.98 -2.86 11.38
CA SER A 85 -3.63 -2.24 12.67
C SER A 85 -4.82 -1.70 13.46
N GLY A 86 -6.04 -1.74 12.91
CA GLY A 86 -7.23 -1.20 13.57
C GLY A 86 -7.52 -1.81 14.94
N TRP A 87 -7.30 -3.12 15.10
CA TRP A 87 -7.50 -3.80 16.38
C TRP A 87 -6.43 -3.43 17.42
N LEU A 88 -5.16 -3.39 17.01
CA LEU A 88 -4.04 -2.94 17.85
C LEU A 88 -4.26 -1.50 18.35
N ARG A 89 -4.78 -0.61 17.50
CA ARG A 89 -5.15 0.76 17.93
C ARG A 89 -6.25 0.76 18.99
N LYS A 90 -7.29 -0.07 18.84
CA LYS A 90 -8.38 -0.16 19.82
C LYS A 90 -7.88 -0.66 21.18
N VAL A 91 -7.05 -1.71 21.18
CA VAL A 91 -6.43 -2.24 22.40
C VAL A 91 -5.55 -1.16 23.05
N PHE A 92 -4.77 -0.44 22.25
CA PHE A 92 -3.94 0.65 22.72
C PHE A 92 -4.74 1.77 23.40
N PHE A 93 -5.83 2.22 22.79
CA PHE A 93 -6.72 3.23 23.38
C PHE A 93 -7.39 2.74 24.67
N ALA A 94 -7.77 1.46 24.75
CA ALA A 94 -8.34 0.89 25.96
C ALA A 94 -7.33 0.88 27.12
N VAL A 95 -6.08 0.51 26.85
CA VAL A 95 -4.99 0.55 27.85
C VAL A 95 -4.70 1.99 28.29
N LEU A 96 -4.68 2.95 27.37
CA LEU A 96 -4.51 4.37 27.68
C LEU A 96 -5.62 4.88 28.62
N LEU A 97 -6.89 4.57 28.33
CA LEU A 97 -8.02 4.98 29.17
C LEU A 97 -7.97 4.33 30.55
N ALA A 98 -7.62 3.04 30.63
CA ALA A 98 -7.47 2.35 31.91
C ALA A 98 -6.33 2.94 32.75
N ALA A 99 -5.20 3.28 32.13
CA ALA A 99 -4.07 3.87 32.83
C ALA A 99 -4.37 5.29 33.35
N LEU A 100 -5.15 6.08 32.60
CA LEU A 100 -5.62 7.40 33.04
C LEU A 100 -6.60 7.33 34.22
N ALA A 101 -7.40 6.26 34.32
CA ALA A 101 -8.37 6.08 35.40
C ALA A 101 -7.75 5.69 36.74
N ILE A 102 -6.54 5.10 36.74
CA ILE A 102 -5.93 4.47 37.92
C ILE A 102 -4.81 5.33 38.54
N LEU A 103 -4.16 6.23 37.78
CA LEU A 103 -2.94 6.91 38.22
C LEU A 103 -3.15 8.30 38.83
N THR A 104 -2.38 8.58 39.88
CA THR A 104 -2.25 9.90 40.50
C THR A 104 -1.36 10.84 39.67
N PHE A 105 -1.58 12.16 39.83
CA PHE A 105 -1.10 13.25 38.96
C PHE A 105 0.39 13.21 38.54
N ARG A 106 1.27 12.56 39.31
CA ARG A 106 2.72 12.51 39.06
C ARG A 106 3.15 11.43 38.05
N CYS A 107 2.37 10.35 37.90
CA CYS A 107 2.70 9.25 36.98
C CYS A 107 2.03 9.40 35.60
N ILE A 108 1.02 10.27 35.51
CA ILE A 108 0.23 10.48 34.29
C ILE A 108 1.11 11.02 33.15
N PHE A 109 1.97 12.01 33.42
CA PHE A 109 2.78 12.64 32.36
C PHE A 109 3.80 11.69 31.72
N ALA A 110 4.49 10.85 32.51
CA ALA A 110 5.44 9.88 31.99
C ALA A 110 4.73 8.78 31.17
N LEU A 111 3.58 8.32 31.64
CA LEU A 111 2.82 7.26 30.97
C LEU A 111 2.13 7.77 29.69
N VAL A 112 1.58 8.99 29.71
CA VAL A 112 1.05 9.65 28.51
C VAL A 112 2.15 9.87 27.47
N GLY A 113 3.35 10.30 27.89
CA GLY A 113 4.50 10.45 26.99
C GLY A 113 4.92 9.13 26.34
N PHE A 114 5.02 8.05 27.11
CA PHE A 114 5.31 6.72 26.60
C PHE A 114 4.23 6.21 25.64
N LEU A 115 2.96 6.43 25.98
CA LEU A 115 1.85 6.02 25.13
C LEU A 115 1.78 6.85 23.84
N LEU A 116 2.07 8.15 23.87
CA LEU A 116 2.15 8.93 22.63
C LEU A 116 3.29 8.44 21.72
N ALA A 117 4.45 8.09 22.28
CA ALA A 117 5.55 7.51 21.51
C ALA A 117 5.19 6.13 20.91
N ALA A 118 4.53 5.27 21.69
CA ALA A 118 4.02 3.99 21.21
C ALA A 118 2.92 4.17 20.14
N TYR A 119 2.04 5.16 20.30
CA TYR A 119 1.00 5.49 19.32
C TYR A 119 1.60 5.99 18.00
N TRP A 120 2.64 6.82 18.05
CA TRP A 120 3.43 7.21 16.86
C TRP A 120 4.01 6.01 16.12
N SER A 121 4.33 4.94 16.82
CA SER A 121 4.83 3.69 16.20
C SER A 121 3.71 2.88 15.51
N ILE A 122 2.44 3.17 15.80
CA ILE A 122 1.24 2.51 15.26
C ILE A 122 0.56 3.35 14.14
N ILE A 123 0.78 4.66 14.12
CA ILE A 123 0.29 5.57 13.07
C ILE A 123 0.90 5.14 11.72
N PRO A 124 0.13 5.17 10.62
CA PRO A 124 0.67 4.77 9.33
C PRO A 124 1.64 5.86 8.86
N ALA A 125 2.94 5.54 8.80
CA ALA A 125 3.93 6.46 8.27
C ALA A 125 3.54 6.89 6.85
N SER A 126 3.59 8.21 6.59
CA SER A 126 3.37 8.82 5.27
C SER A 126 4.32 8.30 4.19
N SER A 127 5.41 7.63 4.58
CA SER A 127 6.39 7.02 3.69
C SER A 127 5.75 6.03 2.72
N SER A 128 4.87 5.14 3.20
CA SER A 128 4.24 4.11 2.36
C SER A 128 3.25 4.70 1.34
N ARG A 129 2.60 5.82 1.68
CA ARG A 129 1.74 6.55 0.72
C ARG A 129 2.60 7.26 -0.32
N ARG A 130 3.71 7.87 0.09
CA ARG A 130 4.68 8.49 -0.83
C ARG A 130 5.33 7.48 -1.77
N ILE A 131 5.56 6.25 -1.31
CA ILE A 131 6.05 5.15 -2.16
C ILE A 131 4.98 4.76 -3.18
N LEU A 132 3.72 4.61 -2.75
CA LEU A 132 2.61 4.32 -3.66
C LEU A 132 2.41 5.45 -4.70
N GLU A 133 2.46 6.71 -4.28
CA GLU A 133 2.40 7.87 -5.19
C GLU A 133 3.56 7.87 -6.19
N ARG A 134 4.78 7.53 -5.75
CA ARG A 134 5.93 7.39 -6.66
C ARG A 134 5.77 6.27 -7.67
N ILE A 135 5.33 5.10 -7.23
CA ILE A 135 5.04 3.96 -8.10
C ILE A 135 3.99 4.36 -9.13
N LYS A 136 2.91 5.02 -8.71
CA LYS A 136 1.88 5.51 -9.63
C LYS A 136 2.42 6.53 -10.64
N SER A 137 3.25 7.46 -10.19
CA SER A 137 3.83 8.49 -11.07
C SER A 137 4.85 7.95 -12.08
N ARG A 138 5.44 6.78 -11.84
CA ARG A 138 6.37 6.14 -12.77
C ARG A 138 5.69 5.16 -13.73
N ILE A 139 4.55 4.61 -13.33
CA ILE A 139 3.77 3.67 -14.14
C ILE A 139 2.79 4.41 -15.06
N SER A 140 2.32 5.60 -14.66
CA SER A 140 1.52 6.51 -15.51
C SER A 140 2.38 7.19 -16.56
#